data_AF-A0A1J3GFR2-F1
#
_entry.id   AF-A0A1J3GFR2-F1
#
_cell.length_a   1.000
_cell.length_b   1.000
_cell.length_c   1.000
_cell.angle_alpha   90.00
_cell.angle_beta   90.00
_cell.angle_gamma   90.00
#
_symmetry.space_group_name_H-M   'P 1'
#
loop_
_entity.id
_entity.type
_entity.pdbx_description
1 polymer ?
#
loop_
_entity_poly.entity_id
_entity_poly.type
_entity_poly.pdbx_seq_one_letter_code
_entity_poly.pdbx_strand_id
1 'polypeptide(L)'
;MRVHALPCQGNNILIHHHPTREPGKKLRRLPHIFSRVLELPLRSDADVAVEERLDCFRFVAETDGEGGVKAYVVEIHPGVTKILVRTNGSSSLGLSLDELELDVWRFRLPESTRLDLVTVDCDGDGELIVTVPKFEDDGRDFEQGIGGTSNRIVLVQ
;
A
#
# COMPACT_ATOMS: atom_id res chain seq x y z
N MET A 1 -14.96 -42.41 54.01
CA MET A 1 -15.40 -41.25 54.79
C MET A 1 -15.04 -40.00 53.99
N ARG A 2 -16.04 -39.28 53.46
CA ARG A 2 -15.89 -38.04 52.68
C ARG A 2 -15.90 -36.86 53.65
N VAL A 3 -15.04 -35.86 53.43
CA VAL A 3 -15.20 -34.52 54.02
C VAL A 3 -14.85 -33.46 52.96
N HIS A 4 -15.88 -32.77 52.47
CA HIS A 4 -15.83 -31.40 51.92
C HIS A 4 -16.22 -30.44 53.07
N ALA A 5 -15.91 -29.13 53.16
CA ALA A 5 -15.61 -28.08 52.18
C ALA A 5 -14.79 -26.90 52.80
N LEU A 6 -14.41 -25.92 51.95
CA LEU A 6 -13.90 -24.54 52.20
C LEU A 6 -14.90 -23.67 53.05
N PRO A 7 -14.65 -22.40 53.48
CA PRO A 7 -13.65 -21.37 53.07
C PRO A 7 -13.09 -20.48 54.23
N CYS A 8 -12.19 -19.51 53.93
CA CYS A 8 -12.21 -18.13 54.48
C CYS A 8 -10.96 -17.30 54.04
N GLN A 9 -11.19 -16.40 53.09
CA GLN A 9 -10.85 -14.97 53.08
C GLN A 9 -9.61 -14.45 53.83
N GLY A 10 -8.72 -13.79 53.11
CA GLY A 10 -7.64 -12.97 53.66
C GLY A 10 -6.85 -12.24 52.56
N ASN A 11 -7.26 -11.03 52.25
CA ASN A 11 -6.63 -10.17 51.26
C ASN A 11 -5.56 -9.33 51.98
N ASN A 12 -4.28 -9.47 51.65
CA ASN A 12 -3.27 -8.49 52.05
C ASN A 12 -2.18 -8.34 50.99
N ILE A 13 -2.31 -7.20 50.32
CA ILE A 13 -1.43 -6.62 49.31
C ILE A 13 -0.11 -6.21 50.00
N LEU A 14 1.01 -6.79 49.59
CA LEU A 14 2.34 -6.26 49.86
C LEU A 14 2.93 -5.79 48.52
N ILE A 15 2.59 -4.56 48.13
CA ILE A 15 3.26 -3.87 47.02
C ILE A 15 4.64 -3.46 47.53
N HIS A 16 5.65 -4.28 47.26
CA HIS A 16 7.01 -3.80 47.24
C HIS A 16 7.10 -2.70 46.17
N HIS A 17 7.36 -1.46 46.57
CA HIS A 17 7.67 -0.39 45.64
C HIS A 17 9.01 -0.69 44.96
N HIS A 18 8.94 -1.11 43.70
CA HIS A 18 10.06 -1.05 42.75
C HIS A 18 9.97 0.29 42.00
N PRO A 19 11.09 0.92 41.61
CA PRO A 19 11.09 2.24 41.00
C PRO A 19 10.26 2.21 39.71
N THR A 20 9.32 3.15 39.63
CA THR A 20 8.39 3.39 38.55
C THR A 20 9.13 3.48 37.23
N ARG A 21 9.19 2.37 36.48
CA ARG A 21 9.51 2.42 35.05
C ARG A 21 8.26 2.96 34.38
N GLU A 22 8.27 4.26 34.10
CA GLU A 22 7.28 4.95 33.26
C GLU A 22 6.79 3.99 32.17
N PRO A 23 5.48 3.78 32.00
CA PRO A 23 4.96 2.94 30.94
C PRO A 23 5.41 3.58 29.63
N GLY A 24 6.52 3.04 29.09
CA GLY A 24 7.11 3.50 27.86
C GLY A 24 6.00 3.57 26.84
N LYS A 25 5.88 4.71 26.18
CA LYS A 25 4.86 5.02 25.18
C LYS A 25 4.92 3.94 24.09
N LYS A 26 4.21 2.84 24.30
CA LYS A 26 4.11 1.76 23.32
C LYS A 26 3.20 2.32 22.26
N LEU A 27 3.80 2.77 21.16
CA LEU A 27 3.07 3.18 19.98
C LEU A 27 2.07 2.07 19.66
N ARG A 28 0.78 2.39 19.68
CA ARG A 28 -0.24 1.47 19.21
C ARG A 28 -0.05 1.36 17.71
N ARG A 29 0.00 0.14 17.18
CA ARG A 29 0.07 -0.07 15.73
C ARG A 29 -1.16 0.59 15.12
N LEU A 30 -0.94 1.53 14.21
CA LEU A 30 -2.01 2.18 13.47
C LEU A 30 -2.78 1.08 12.71
N PRO A 31 -4.12 1.09 12.70
CA PRO A 31 -4.88 0.25 11.79
C PRO A 31 -4.33 0.48 10.38
N HIS A 32 -3.99 -0.60 9.67
CA HIS A 32 -3.55 -0.49 8.28
C HIS A 32 -4.74 -0.03 7.45
N ILE A 33 -4.84 1.27 7.25
CA ILE A 33 -5.91 1.90 6.47
C ILE A 33 -5.67 1.75 4.95
N PHE A 34 -4.54 1.14 4.54
CA PHE A 34 -4.22 0.88 3.14
C PHE A 34 -3.89 -0.59 2.96
N SER A 35 -4.73 -1.29 2.20
CA SER A 35 -4.50 -2.69 1.84
C SER A 35 -3.67 -2.83 0.56
N ARG A 36 -3.62 -1.81 -0.32
CA ARG A 36 -2.93 -1.88 -1.61
C ARG A 36 -2.18 -0.60 -1.98
N VAL A 37 -0.93 -0.74 -2.41
CA VAL A 37 -0.06 0.37 -2.78
C VAL A 37 0.68 0.07 -4.08
N LEU A 38 0.75 1.04 -4.99
CA LEU A 38 1.67 1.06 -6.13
C LEU A 38 2.90 1.90 -5.75
N GLU A 39 4.09 1.38 -6.04
CA GLU A 39 5.36 2.09 -5.93
C GLU A 39 6.07 2.08 -7.28
N LEU A 40 6.39 3.28 -7.79
CA LEU A 40 7.12 3.47 -9.04
C LEU A 40 8.62 3.73 -8.74
N PRO A 41 9.52 3.36 -9.66
CA PRO A 41 10.95 3.60 -9.53
C PRO A 41 11.29 5.06 -9.89
N LEU A 42 10.54 6.01 -9.34
CA LEU A 42 10.65 7.45 -9.58
C LEU A 42 10.80 8.16 -8.24
N ARG A 43 11.38 9.36 -8.25
CA ARG A 43 11.44 10.22 -7.06
C ARG A 43 10.02 10.61 -6.63
N SER A 44 9.83 10.88 -5.34
CA SER A 44 8.51 11.21 -4.78
C SER A 44 7.91 12.50 -5.34
N ASP A 45 8.75 13.41 -5.84
CA ASP A 45 8.41 14.68 -6.50
C ASP A 45 8.33 14.57 -8.04
N ALA A 46 8.41 13.36 -8.59
CA ALA A 46 8.25 13.16 -10.03
C ALA A 46 6.80 13.46 -10.48
N ASP A 47 6.66 14.13 -11.63
CA ASP A 47 5.36 14.39 -12.25
C ASP A 47 4.84 13.10 -12.87
N VAL A 48 3.82 12.51 -12.23
CA VAL A 48 3.17 11.28 -12.69
C VAL A 48 1.72 11.61 -12.99
N ALA A 49 1.34 11.48 -14.25
CA ALA A 49 -0.04 11.62 -14.68
C ALA A 49 -0.84 10.38 -14.25
N VAL A 50 -1.88 10.60 -13.44
CA VAL A 50 -2.79 9.53 -13.01
C VAL A 50 -4.14 9.71 -13.70
N GLU A 51 -4.50 8.78 -14.57
CA GLU A 51 -5.82 8.70 -15.17
C GLU A 51 -6.63 7.57 -14.54
N GLU A 52 -7.75 7.93 -13.90
CA GLU A 52 -8.74 6.97 -13.44
C GLU A 52 -9.80 6.74 -14.52
N ARG A 53 -9.92 5.49 -14.98
CA ARG A 53 -10.97 5.01 -15.88
C ARG A 53 -11.94 4.08 -15.13
N LEU A 54 -13.03 3.70 -15.79
CA LEU A 54 -14.01 2.76 -15.24
C LEU A 54 -13.38 1.38 -14.98
N ASP A 55 -12.54 0.93 -15.90
CA ASP A 55 -11.95 -0.42 -15.95
C ASP A 55 -10.52 -0.49 -15.42
N CYS A 56 -9.83 0.64 -15.23
CA CYS A 56 -8.44 0.65 -14.79
C CYS A 56 -8.00 2.01 -14.20
N PHE A 57 -6.81 2.00 -13.58
CA PHE A 57 -5.98 3.18 -13.41
C PHE A 57 -4.80 3.10 -14.37
N ARG A 58 -4.43 4.23 -14.96
CA ARG A 58 -3.22 4.36 -15.77
C ARG A 58 -2.31 5.42 -15.17
N PHE A 59 -1.05 5.07 -14.99
CA PHE A 59 0.01 5.94 -14.48
C PHE A 59 1.04 6.12 -15.57
N VAL A 60 1.38 7.37 -15.85
CA VAL A 60 2.26 7.73 -16.97
C VAL A 60 3.29 8.73 -16.47
N ALA A 61 4.57 8.48 -16.74
CA ALA A 61 5.66 9.35 -16.31
C ALA A 61 6.91 9.17 -17.19
N GLU A 62 7.68 10.24 -17.34
CA GLU A 62 9.02 10.16 -17.95
C GLU A 62 9.96 9.32 -17.07
N THR A 63 10.80 8.49 -17.69
CA THR A 63 11.80 7.65 -17.04
C THR A 63 13.08 7.58 -17.88
N ASP A 64 14.22 7.75 -17.23
CA ASP A 64 15.55 7.65 -17.87
C ASP A 64 15.98 6.18 -18.15
N GLY A 65 15.08 5.23 -17.89
CA GLY A 65 15.36 3.79 -17.89
C GLY A 65 15.35 3.18 -19.29
N GLU A 66 16.49 3.17 -19.97
CA GLU A 66 16.74 2.37 -21.17
C GLU A 66 16.87 0.88 -20.81
N GLY A 67 15.77 0.24 -20.42
CA GLY A 67 15.80 -1.15 -19.99
C GLY A 67 14.41 -1.71 -19.72
N GLY A 68 14.24 -3.02 -19.95
CA GLY A 68 12.97 -3.68 -19.71
C GLY A 68 12.42 -3.41 -18.31
N VAL A 69 11.12 -3.15 -18.24
CA VAL A 69 10.40 -2.87 -16.99
C VAL A 69 9.59 -4.06 -16.53
N LYS A 70 9.43 -4.21 -15.22
CA LYS A 70 8.65 -5.29 -14.63
C LYS A 70 7.94 -4.87 -13.35
N ALA A 71 6.70 -5.30 -13.21
CA ALA A 71 5.95 -5.24 -11.95
C ALA A 71 6.13 -6.52 -11.12
N TYR A 72 6.16 -6.33 -9.81
CA TYR A 72 6.15 -7.38 -8.81
C TYR A 72 5.07 -7.09 -7.79
N VAL A 73 4.25 -8.08 -7.47
CA VAL A 73 3.25 -7.98 -6.41
C VAL A 73 3.78 -8.71 -5.19
N VAL A 74 3.89 -8.04 -4.05
CA VAL A 74 4.40 -8.63 -2.80
C VAL A 74 3.49 -8.27 -1.63
N GLU A 75 3.29 -9.22 -0.72
CA GLU A 75 2.65 -8.95 0.57
C GLU A 75 3.71 -8.48 1.56
N ILE A 76 3.67 -7.19 1.92
CA ILE A 76 4.65 -6.59 2.85
C ILE A 76 4.24 -6.76 4.32
N HIS A 77 2.95 -7.01 4.54
CA HIS A 77 2.35 -7.26 5.84
C HIS A 77 1.03 -8.01 5.62
N PRO A 78 0.55 -8.85 6.57
CA PRO A 78 -0.78 -9.45 6.48
C PRO A 78 -1.86 -8.48 6.01
N GLY A 79 -2.41 -8.75 4.83
CA GLY A 79 -3.48 -7.95 4.21
C GLY A 79 -3.03 -6.63 3.56
N VAL A 80 -1.72 -6.38 3.47
CA VAL A 80 -1.13 -5.21 2.79
C VAL A 80 -0.24 -5.68 1.65
N THR A 81 -0.70 -5.42 0.44
CA THR A 81 -0.01 -5.79 -0.80
C THR A 81 0.58 -4.55 -1.47
N LYS A 82 1.77 -4.70 -2.03
CA LYS A 82 2.50 -3.65 -2.73
C LYS A 82 2.85 -4.12 -4.14
N ILE A 83 2.48 -3.33 -5.15
CA ILE A 83 3.01 -3.45 -6.51
C ILE A 83 4.31 -2.64 -6.54
N LEU A 84 5.42 -3.28 -6.89
CA LEU A 84 6.70 -2.63 -7.12
C LEU A 84 7.03 -2.68 -8.61
N VAL A 85 7.24 -1.53 -9.21
CA VAL A 85 7.74 -1.42 -10.59
C VAL A 85 9.25 -1.24 -10.58
N ARG A 86 9.96 -1.96 -11.44
CA ARG A 86 11.42 -1.95 -11.53
C ARG A 86 11.89 -1.85 -12.98
N THR A 87 13.02 -1.16 -13.17
CA THR A 87 13.76 -1.05 -14.42
C THR A 87 14.99 -1.96 -14.39
N ASN A 88 15.30 -2.60 -15.52
CA ASN A 88 16.51 -3.42 -15.67
C ASN A 88 17.75 -2.51 -15.66
N GLY A 89 18.41 -2.40 -14.50
CA GLY A 89 19.58 -1.54 -14.31
C GLY A 89 19.72 -1.03 -12.87
N SER A 90 18.61 -0.98 -12.13
CA SER A 90 18.62 -0.69 -10.70
C SER A 90 18.91 -1.98 -9.90
N SER A 91 20.17 -2.16 -9.49
CA SER A 91 20.66 -3.38 -8.83
C SER A 91 20.22 -3.53 -7.37
N SER A 92 19.52 -2.55 -6.79
CA SER A 92 19.03 -2.67 -5.42
C SER A 92 17.61 -3.23 -5.39
N LEU A 93 17.47 -4.45 -4.89
CA LEU A 93 16.31 -4.80 -4.06
C LEU A 93 16.40 -3.86 -2.86
N GLY A 94 15.83 -2.66 -2.97
CA GLY A 94 15.86 -1.55 -1.98
C GLY A 94 15.40 -1.96 -0.58
N LEU A 95 16.23 -2.75 0.08
CA LEU A 95 16.17 -3.21 1.45
C LEU A 95 17.50 -2.88 2.16
N SER A 96 18.38 -2.09 1.56
CA SER A 96 19.47 -1.41 2.29
C SER A 96 18.82 -0.40 3.22
N LEU A 97 18.67 -0.79 4.48
CA LEU A 97 18.20 0.06 5.59
C LEU A 97 19.06 1.33 5.77
N ASP A 98 20.25 1.35 5.16
CA ASP A 98 21.24 2.44 5.19
C ASP A 98 21.01 3.51 4.10
N GLU A 99 20.12 3.24 3.14
CA GLU A 99 19.66 4.19 2.11
C GLU A 99 18.20 4.56 2.42
N LEU A 100 18.03 5.36 3.48
CA LEU A 100 16.75 5.91 3.92
C LEU A 100 16.24 7.02 2.96
N GLU A 101 16.51 6.92 1.66
CA GLU A 101 15.84 7.75 0.64
C GLU A 101 14.44 7.17 0.39
N LEU A 102 13.55 7.48 1.32
CA LEU A 102 12.14 7.08 1.35
C LEU A 102 11.29 7.80 0.30
N ASP A 103 11.91 8.59 -0.56
CA ASP A 103 11.33 9.49 -1.54
C ASP A 103 11.12 8.80 -2.88
N VAL A 104 10.39 7.68 -2.85
CA VAL A 104 9.88 7.04 -4.06
C VAL A 104 8.41 7.36 -4.25
N TRP A 105 7.99 7.47 -5.51
CA TRP A 105 6.62 7.81 -5.87
C TRP A 105 5.66 6.67 -5.51
N ARG A 106 4.56 7.00 -4.80
CA ARG A 106 3.62 6.01 -4.29
C ARG A 106 2.18 6.45 -4.48
N PHE A 107 1.33 5.50 -4.85
CA PHE A 107 -0.11 5.71 -4.97
C PHE A 107 -0.88 4.63 -4.22
N ARG A 108 -1.95 5.03 -3.52
CA ARG A 108 -2.83 4.11 -2.81
C ARG A 108 -3.93 3.65 -3.74
N LEU A 109 -4.04 2.34 -3.90
CA LEU A 109 -5.01 1.74 -4.79
C LEU A 109 -6.26 1.30 -4.01
N PRO A 110 -7.46 1.45 -4.59
CA PRO A 110 -8.67 0.89 -3.99
C PRO A 110 -8.67 -0.64 -4.08
N GLU A 111 -9.49 -1.28 -3.25
CA GLU A 111 -9.65 -2.74 -3.23
C GLU A 111 -10.33 -3.30 -4.48
N SER A 112 -10.96 -2.45 -5.28
CA SER A 112 -11.53 -2.81 -6.57
C SER A 112 -10.48 -3.11 -7.64
N THR A 113 -9.18 -2.95 -7.36
CA THR A 113 -8.10 -3.25 -8.32
C THR A 113 -7.86 -4.76 -8.51
N ARG A 114 -7.26 -5.16 -9.64
CA ARG A 114 -6.89 -6.54 -9.96
C ARG A 114 -5.38 -6.62 -10.12
N LEU A 115 -4.71 -6.99 -9.03
CA LEU A 115 -3.24 -6.98 -8.97
C LEU A 115 -2.60 -8.02 -9.90
N ASP A 116 -3.28 -9.13 -10.16
CA ASP A 116 -2.79 -10.23 -11.01
C ASP A 116 -2.71 -9.87 -12.51
N LEU A 117 -3.37 -8.78 -12.92
CA LEU A 117 -3.46 -8.33 -14.31
C LEU A 117 -2.73 -7.00 -14.56
N VAL A 118 -1.92 -6.57 -13.60
CA VAL A 118 -1.14 -5.33 -13.75
C VAL A 118 -0.16 -5.48 -14.90
N THR A 119 -0.15 -4.49 -15.79
CA THR A 119 0.81 -4.40 -16.88
C THR A 119 1.70 -3.19 -16.69
N VAL A 120 2.94 -3.34 -17.13
CA VAL A 120 3.94 -2.27 -17.16
C VAL A 120 4.59 -2.31 -18.52
N ASP A 121 4.73 -1.14 -19.11
CA ASP A 121 5.42 -0.96 -20.38
C ASP A 121 6.29 0.29 -20.31
N CYS A 122 7.31 0.33 -21.15
CA CYS A 122 8.08 1.54 -21.42
C CYS A 122 8.07 1.76 -22.92
N ASP A 123 7.63 2.94 -23.34
CA ASP A 123 7.64 3.27 -24.76
C ASP A 123 9.07 3.59 -25.26
N GLY A 124 9.19 3.83 -26.57
CA GLY A 124 10.48 4.14 -27.20
C GLY A 124 11.02 5.53 -26.89
N ASP A 125 10.21 6.40 -26.29
CA ASP A 125 10.54 7.79 -25.97
C ASP A 125 10.92 7.96 -24.48
N GLY A 126 10.89 6.86 -23.70
CA GLY A 126 11.25 6.85 -22.29
C GLY A 126 10.08 7.10 -21.35
N GLU A 127 8.85 6.83 -21.76
CA GLU A 127 7.66 6.97 -20.92
C GLU A 127 7.32 5.63 -20.23
N LEU A 128 7.30 5.63 -18.89
CA LEU A 128 6.81 4.53 -18.07
C LEU A 128 5.28 4.56 -18.03
N ILE A 129 4.66 3.47 -18.47
CA ILE A 129 3.21 3.29 -18.45
C ILE A 129 2.87 2.10 -17.55
N VAL A 130 2.11 2.35 -16.49
CA VAL A 130 1.58 1.31 -15.60
C VAL A 130 0.07 1.29 -15.68
N THR A 131 -0.50 0.13 -16.00
CA THR A 131 -1.95 -0.07 -16.01
C THR A 131 -2.34 -1.04 -14.90
N VAL A 132 -3.24 -0.59 -14.02
CA VAL A 132 -3.80 -1.37 -12.93
C VAL A 132 -5.29 -1.58 -13.17
N PRO A 133 -5.71 -2.76 -13.65
CA PRO A 133 -7.12 -3.02 -13.92
C PRO A 133 -7.97 -2.99 -12.65
N LYS A 134 -9.26 -2.73 -12.82
CA LYS A 134 -10.31 -2.81 -11.80
C LYS A 134 -11.18 -4.04 -12.08
N PHE A 135 -11.92 -4.50 -11.08
CA PHE A 135 -13.05 -5.38 -11.32
C PHE A 135 -14.10 -4.60 -12.11
N GLU A 136 -14.74 -5.26 -13.08
CA GLU A 136 -15.91 -4.72 -13.75
C GLU A 136 -16.97 -4.47 -12.67
N ASP A 137 -17.37 -3.21 -12.50
CA ASP A 137 -18.57 -2.88 -11.77
C ASP A 137 -19.74 -3.28 -12.69
N ASP A 138 -20.19 -4.52 -12.57
CA ASP A 138 -21.42 -5.01 -13.20
C ASP A 138 -22.55 -4.14 -12.63
N GLY A 139 -22.82 -2.99 -13.26
CA GLY A 139 -23.61 -1.87 -12.78
C GLY A 139 -25.05 -2.19 -12.40
N ARG A 140 -25.23 -2.98 -11.35
CA ARG A 140 -26.51 -3.29 -10.74
C ARG A 140 -26.75 -2.26 -9.65
N ASP A 141 -27.46 -1.23 -10.11
CA ASP A 141 -28.37 -0.35 -9.37
C ASP A 141 -27.83 1.02 -8.96
N PHE A 142 -27.68 1.91 -9.96
CA PHE A 142 -28.08 3.31 -9.81
C PHE A 142 -28.73 3.82 -11.11
N GLU A 143 -30.00 3.48 -11.32
CA GLU A 143 -30.89 4.27 -12.18
C GLU A 143 -31.13 5.64 -11.53
N GLN A 144 -30.38 6.67 -11.94
CA GLN A 144 -30.88 7.99 -12.36
C GLN A 144 -29.76 9.02 -12.42
N GLY A 145 -29.58 9.62 -13.60
CA GLY A 145 -28.96 10.94 -13.73
C GLY A 145 -27.78 11.01 -14.70
N ILE A 146 -28.09 11.07 -16.00
CA ILE A 146 -27.48 11.97 -16.99
C ILE A 146 -25.99 12.31 -16.81
N GLY A 147 -25.15 11.70 -17.65
CA GLY A 147 -24.08 12.40 -18.36
C GLY A 147 -22.71 12.50 -17.67
N GLY A 148 -21.76 11.69 -18.15
CA GLY A 148 -20.33 11.99 -18.03
C GLY A 148 -19.48 10.74 -17.87
N THR A 149 -18.90 10.25 -18.97
CA THR A 149 -17.68 9.43 -18.96
C THR A 149 -16.60 10.22 -18.21
N SER A 150 -16.55 10.04 -16.90
CA SER A 150 -15.76 10.87 -16.00
C SER A 150 -14.34 10.32 -15.96
N ASN A 151 -13.57 10.58 -17.00
CA ASN A 151 -12.13 10.37 -16.97
C ASN A 151 -11.55 11.41 -16.00
N ARG A 152 -11.34 11.01 -14.74
CA ARG A 152 -10.76 11.90 -13.74
C ARG A 152 -9.25 11.81 -13.85
N ILE A 153 -8.66 12.87 -14.39
CA ILE A 153 -7.20 13.04 -14.42
C ILE A 153 -6.81 13.77 -13.15
N VAL A 154 -5.91 13.17 -12.37
CA VAL A 154 -5.27 13.81 -11.23
C VAL A 154 -3.79 13.94 -11.56
N LEU A 155 -3.33 15.17 -11.71
CA LEU A 155 -1.91 15.47 -11.78
C LEU A 155 -1.38 15.54 -10.35
N VAL A 156 -0.34 14.77 -10.04
CA VAL A 156 0.27 14.76 -8.71
C VAL A 156 1.66 15.38 -8.85
N GLN A 157 1.80 16.61 -8.34
CA GLN A 157 3.05 17.39 -8.28
C GLN A 157 3.69 17.30 -6.90
#